data_AF-A0A8S1R9B8-F1
#
_entry.id   AF-A0A8S1R9B8-F1
#
_cell.length_a   1.000
_cell.length_b   1.000
_cell.length_c   1.000
_cell.angle_alpha   90.00
_cell.angle_beta   90.00
_cell.angle_gamma   90.00
#
_symmetry.space_group_name_H-M   'P 1'
#
loop_
_entity.id
_entity.type
_entity.pdbx_description
1 polymer ?
#
loop_
_entity_poly.entity_id
_entity_poly.type
_entity_poly.pdbx_seq_one_letter_code
_entity_poly.pdbx_strand_id
1 'polypeptide(L)'
;MKKKFTLQFCHPTIEQAYQKDRLLKYLWMKKILAILILLFSMAGLISSLFYEKKIILYWEIGFTSYSIFLVIISFKGSPEKVKTIFQFTNIILCILQIRVNQYSNPQCIYLSGQNIMIFNMIMFYFSSIQEASIQLLFFLISRCLITGLVNDMFIGQDIISIVITTLVILIFIYQNDKIQRGYFLLQFSDKQWEQTLPIIIQSPFIMFTFDEERLNFNLKIANDMTGICWDNEKAPSENLRFFLRSFKMGNDNLEQYLVTRSRTCSDYKKIYQFQLRIQRNESIYGTKKFIIRFSDFYLREQVFLIVFDQHEQKVRILEKVKTALIQGINQHQSLTINFLQKQQQLIQNLIISNNSLCTIYKMKIHCMYFIGKYTQCNSFQEIEQKIISINITEMIKELIQIYCMAYKQIQIEFSSSTFEEISIFSNEQLLNIFLVIIFQTLIRLCQNGKTVFVHVSEINTQKDLELIKISVLFNKSEELKQKLVYNSLFYKIQVRLSPKVDIISDNNSCHFEIYKDLNQLNAIRMLEEDLI
;
A
#
# COMPACT_ATOMS: atom_id res chain seq x y z
N MET A 1 -25.45 -9.18 8.39
CA MET A 1 -26.61 -9.48 9.27
C MET A 1 -27.44 -10.65 8.70
N LYS A 2 -28.31 -11.31 9.49
CA LYS A 2 -29.27 -12.34 9.01
C LYS A 2 -30.68 -11.76 9.00
N LYS A 3 -31.53 -12.07 8.02
CA LYS A 3 -32.97 -11.79 8.14
C LYS A 3 -33.55 -12.72 9.21
N LYS A 4 -34.01 -12.17 10.35
CA LYS A 4 -34.38 -12.91 11.56
C LYS A 4 -35.36 -14.07 11.31
N PHE A 5 -36.26 -13.93 10.34
CA PHE A 5 -37.34 -14.90 10.09
C PHE A 5 -37.05 -15.91 8.96
N THR A 6 -36.23 -15.57 7.97
CA THR A 6 -35.96 -16.47 6.82
C THR A 6 -34.67 -17.26 6.95
N LEU A 7 -33.86 -16.98 7.98
CA LEU A 7 -32.48 -17.48 8.19
C LEU A 7 -31.53 -17.23 7.00
N GLN A 8 -31.95 -16.50 5.96
CA GLN A 8 -31.14 -16.18 4.80
C GLN A 8 -30.00 -15.23 5.20
N PHE A 9 -28.85 -15.43 4.56
CA PHE A 9 -27.79 -14.43 4.58
C PHE A 9 -28.29 -13.15 3.88
N CYS A 10 -27.90 -11.97 4.37
CA CYS A 10 -28.26 -10.71 3.70
C CYS A 10 -27.70 -10.62 2.28
N HIS A 11 -26.53 -11.20 2.05
CA HIS A 11 -25.93 -11.26 0.71
C HIS A 11 -26.42 -12.49 -0.06
N PRO A 12 -27.02 -12.31 -1.26
CA PRO A 12 -27.60 -13.40 -2.04
C PRO A 12 -26.53 -14.38 -2.55
N THR A 13 -25.29 -13.92 -2.69
CA THR A 13 -24.19 -14.71 -3.23
C THR A 13 -23.63 -15.70 -2.20
N ILE A 14 -23.49 -15.29 -0.93
CA ILE A 14 -23.17 -16.19 0.20
C ILE A 14 -24.28 -17.23 0.38
N GLU A 15 -25.54 -16.82 0.22
CA GLU A 15 -26.67 -17.74 0.23
C GLU A 15 -26.54 -18.80 -0.87
N GLN A 16 -26.24 -18.41 -2.11
CA GLN A 16 -26.01 -19.36 -3.21
C GLN A 16 -24.85 -20.32 -2.92
N ALA A 17 -23.73 -19.82 -2.38
CA ALA A 17 -22.61 -20.66 -1.99
C ALA A 17 -22.98 -21.67 -0.90
N TYR A 18 -23.70 -21.24 0.13
CA TYR A 18 -24.21 -22.11 1.18
C TYR A 18 -25.15 -23.18 0.63
N GLN A 19 -26.10 -22.80 -0.23
CA GLN A 19 -27.04 -23.76 -0.83
C GLN A 19 -26.30 -24.81 -1.67
N LYS A 20 -25.30 -24.39 -2.45
CA LYS A 20 -24.47 -25.31 -3.25
C LYS A 20 -23.63 -26.24 -2.39
N ASP A 21 -22.94 -25.70 -1.38
CA ASP A 21 -22.09 -26.48 -0.46
C ASP A 21 -22.91 -27.52 0.30
N ARG A 22 -24.05 -27.11 0.84
CA ARG A 22 -24.99 -27.98 1.54
C ARG A 22 -25.47 -29.13 0.67
N LEU A 23 -25.85 -28.84 -0.57
CA LEU A 23 -26.40 -29.81 -1.50
C LEU A 23 -25.37 -30.90 -1.82
N LEU A 24 -24.10 -30.52 -2.00
CA LEU A 24 -23.00 -31.45 -2.21
C LEU A 24 -22.63 -32.23 -0.94
N LYS A 25 -22.58 -31.57 0.22
CA LYS A 25 -22.18 -32.16 1.51
C LYS A 25 -23.05 -33.35 1.91
N TYR A 26 -24.36 -33.27 1.66
CA TYR A 26 -25.31 -34.32 2.06
C TYR A 26 -25.60 -35.35 0.97
N LEU A 27 -24.99 -35.23 -0.22
CA LEU A 27 -25.28 -36.12 -1.33
C LEU A 27 -24.92 -37.58 -1.02
N TRP A 28 -23.82 -37.82 -0.31
CA TRP A 28 -23.41 -39.18 0.08
C TRP A 28 -24.34 -39.78 1.15
N MET A 29 -24.75 -38.98 2.14
CA MET A 29 -25.73 -39.42 3.15
C MET A 29 -27.08 -39.77 2.51
N LYS A 30 -27.52 -39.01 1.50
CA LYS A 30 -28.72 -39.33 0.72
C LYS A 30 -28.59 -40.65 -0.03
N LYS A 31 -27.43 -40.95 -0.62
CA LYS A 31 -27.18 -42.26 -1.26
C LYS A 31 -27.33 -43.42 -0.28
N ILE A 32 -26.76 -43.29 0.92
CA ILE A 32 -26.91 -44.30 1.99
C ILE A 32 -28.38 -44.44 2.38
N LEU A 33 -29.09 -43.32 2.56
CA LEU A 33 -30.51 -43.34 2.90
C LEU A 33 -31.36 -44.06 1.84
N ALA A 34 -31.09 -43.85 0.55
CA ALA A 34 -31.78 -44.56 -0.52
C ALA A 34 -31.55 -46.08 -0.45
N ILE A 35 -30.33 -46.52 -0.11
CA ILE A 35 -30.03 -47.94 0.09
C ILE A 35 -30.80 -48.48 1.30
N LEU A 36 -30.83 -47.74 2.42
CA LEU A 36 -31.58 -48.15 3.62
C LEU A 36 -33.09 -48.25 3.35
N ILE A 37 -33.65 -47.33 2.57
CA ILE A 37 -35.05 -47.39 2.14
C ILE A 37 -35.30 -48.61 1.24
N LEU A 38 -34.37 -48.94 0.35
CA LEU A 38 -34.46 -50.16 -0.47
C LEU A 38 -34.40 -51.42 0.38
N LEU A 39 -33.50 -51.50 1.36
CA LEU A 39 -33.41 -52.63 2.28
C LEU A 39 -34.71 -52.77 3.10
N PHE A 40 -35.26 -51.65 3.58
CA PHE A 40 -36.54 -51.62 4.26
C PHE A 40 -37.69 -52.13 3.36
N SER A 41 -37.76 -51.69 2.10
CA SER A 41 -38.79 -52.16 1.16
C SER A 41 -38.62 -53.63 0.80
N MET A 42 -37.38 -54.12 0.65
CA MET A 42 -37.11 -55.54 0.38
C MET A 42 -37.52 -56.43 1.56
N ALA A 43 -37.24 -56.00 2.80
CA ALA A 43 -37.70 -56.71 3.99
C ALA A 43 -39.24 -56.75 4.07
N GLY A 44 -39.90 -55.63 3.75
CA GLY A 44 -41.36 -55.56 3.66
C GLY A 44 -41.93 -56.50 2.59
N LEU A 45 -41.33 -56.53 1.40
CA LEU A 45 -41.72 -57.41 0.30
C LEU A 45 -41.58 -58.88 0.68
N ILE A 46 -40.44 -59.29 1.26
CA ILE A 46 -40.23 -60.66 1.74
C ILE A 46 -41.27 -61.03 2.79
N SER A 47 -41.52 -60.14 3.76
CA SER A 47 -42.55 -60.37 4.79
C SER A 47 -43.95 -60.52 4.18
N SER A 48 -44.28 -59.75 3.14
CA SER A 48 -45.60 -59.79 2.50
C SER A 48 -45.90 -61.11 1.77
N LEU A 49 -44.88 -61.87 1.36
CA LEU A 49 -45.06 -63.21 0.78
C LEU A 49 -45.64 -64.22 1.79
N PHE A 50 -45.48 -63.95 3.09
CA PHE A 50 -46.02 -64.77 4.18
C PHE A 50 -47.37 -64.26 4.70
N TYR A 51 -47.91 -63.17 4.13
CA TYR A 51 -49.22 -62.62 4.48
C TYR A 51 -50.29 -63.01 3.47
N GLU A 52 -51.47 -63.43 3.95
CA GLU A 52 -52.58 -63.88 3.10
C GLU A 52 -53.26 -62.74 2.30
N LYS A 53 -53.07 -61.47 2.71
CA LYS A 53 -53.72 -60.32 2.06
C LYS A 53 -52.94 -59.85 0.81
N LYS A 54 -53.46 -60.19 -0.37
CA LYS A 54 -52.89 -59.78 -1.68
C LYS A 54 -52.70 -58.27 -1.86
N ILE A 55 -53.52 -57.43 -1.22
CA ILE A 55 -53.35 -55.97 -1.28
C ILE A 55 -52.02 -55.51 -0.68
N ILE A 56 -51.56 -56.11 0.42
CA ILE A 56 -50.29 -55.75 1.07
C ILE A 56 -49.13 -56.04 0.10
N LEU A 57 -49.17 -57.18 -0.58
CA LEU A 57 -48.18 -57.56 -1.59
C LEU A 57 -48.09 -56.52 -2.73
N TYR A 58 -49.22 -56.03 -3.25
CA TYR A 58 -49.20 -55.01 -4.31
C TYR A 58 -48.58 -53.69 -3.85
N TRP A 59 -48.85 -53.25 -2.63
CA TRP A 59 -48.22 -52.05 -2.05
C TRP A 59 -46.71 -52.22 -1.90
N GLU A 60 -46.23 -53.38 -1.43
CA GLU A 60 -44.81 -53.64 -1.26
C GLU A 60 -44.05 -53.78 -2.58
N ILE A 61 -44.68 -54.37 -3.61
CA ILE A 61 -44.11 -54.42 -4.97
C ILE A 61 -43.98 -52.99 -5.53
N GLY A 62 -45.03 -52.18 -5.41
CA GLY A 62 -45.03 -50.78 -5.86
C GLY A 62 -43.96 -49.96 -5.14
N PHE A 63 -43.86 -50.10 -3.82
CA PHE A 63 -42.87 -49.37 -3.04
C PHE A 63 -41.44 -49.85 -3.31
N THR A 64 -41.21 -51.16 -3.45
CA THR A 64 -39.89 -51.69 -3.81
C THR A 64 -39.44 -51.22 -5.19
N SER A 65 -40.35 -51.19 -6.17
CA SER A 65 -40.07 -50.65 -7.51
C SER A 65 -39.69 -49.17 -7.45
N TYR A 66 -40.40 -48.40 -6.63
CA TYR A 66 -40.08 -47.00 -6.36
C TYR A 66 -38.71 -46.84 -5.67
N SER A 67 -38.37 -47.68 -4.69
CA SER A 67 -37.09 -47.65 -3.99
C SER A 67 -35.92 -47.96 -4.92
N ILE A 68 -36.07 -48.91 -5.85
CA ILE A 68 -35.07 -49.19 -6.89
C ILE A 68 -34.85 -47.94 -7.75
N PHE A 69 -35.94 -47.30 -8.19
CA PHE A 69 -35.88 -46.05 -8.95
C PHE A 69 -35.20 -44.92 -8.16
N LEU A 70 -35.50 -44.79 -6.87
CA LEU A 70 -34.88 -43.84 -5.95
C LEU A 70 -33.35 -44.06 -5.87
N VAL A 71 -32.89 -45.31 -5.74
CA VAL A 71 -31.46 -45.64 -5.73
C VAL A 71 -30.80 -45.25 -7.06
N ILE A 72 -31.43 -45.56 -8.20
CA ILE A 72 -30.90 -45.20 -9.52
C ILE A 72 -30.71 -43.68 -9.64
N ILE A 73 -31.72 -42.89 -9.25
CA ILE A 73 -31.61 -41.41 -9.27
C ILE A 73 -30.55 -40.94 -8.28
N SER A 74 -30.46 -41.53 -7.09
CA SER A 74 -29.50 -41.13 -6.05
C SER A 74 -28.05 -41.30 -6.51
N PHE A 75 -27.75 -42.33 -7.31
CA PHE A 75 -26.41 -42.63 -7.79
C PHE A 75 -26.06 -41.98 -9.13
N LYS A 76 -27.00 -41.91 -10.09
CA LYS A 76 -26.77 -41.41 -11.45
C LYS A 76 -27.36 -40.02 -11.73
N GLY A 77 -28.22 -39.51 -10.84
CA GLY A 77 -28.90 -38.23 -11.01
C GLY A 77 -28.01 -37.03 -10.70
N SER A 78 -28.38 -35.88 -11.25
CA SER A 78 -27.76 -34.61 -10.85
C SER A 78 -28.16 -34.28 -9.40
N PRO A 79 -27.33 -33.51 -8.67
CA PRO A 79 -27.60 -33.22 -7.26
C PRO A 79 -28.98 -32.58 -7.01
N GLU A 80 -29.46 -31.75 -7.95
CA GLU A 80 -30.80 -31.16 -7.91
C GLU A 80 -31.92 -32.20 -8.10
N LYS A 81 -31.75 -33.17 -9.01
CA LYS A 81 -32.69 -34.29 -9.16
C LYS A 81 -32.76 -35.15 -7.90
N VAL A 82 -31.60 -35.42 -7.28
CA VAL A 82 -31.52 -36.12 -5.99
C VAL A 82 -32.22 -35.33 -4.89
N LYS A 83 -32.11 -34.00 -4.89
CA LYS A 83 -32.86 -33.16 -3.96
C LYS A 83 -34.37 -33.33 -4.16
N THR A 84 -34.89 -33.14 -5.37
CA THR A 84 -36.33 -33.19 -5.66
C THR A 84 -36.94 -34.56 -5.38
N ILE A 85 -36.28 -35.65 -5.78
CA ILE A 85 -36.83 -37.00 -5.58
C ILE A 85 -36.97 -37.33 -4.09
N PHE A 86 -36.07 -36.86 -3.22
CA PHE A 86 -36.15 -37.07 -1.77
C PHE A 86 -37.32 -36.30 -1.14
N GLN A 87 -37.66 -35.11 -1.66
CA GLN A 87 -38.86 -34.38 -1.22
C GLN A 87 -40.12 -35.18 -1.57
N PHE A 88 -40.16 -35.77 -2.77
CA PHE A 88 -41.25 -36.63 -3.20
C PHE A 88 -41.32 -37.94 -2.39
N THR A 89 -40.17 -38.54 -2.07
CA THR A 89 -40.11 -39.73 -1.20
C THR A 89 -40.76 -39.48 0.15
N ASN A 90 -40.58 -38.30 0.73
CA ASN A 90 -41.19 -37.94 2.02
C ASN A 90 -42.74 -38.00 1.96
N ILE A 91 -43.34 -37.62 0.82
CA ILE A 91 -44.79 -37.74 0.59
C ILE A 91 -45.19 -39.20 0.36
N ILE A 92 -44.43 -39.95 -0.43
CA ILE A 92 -44.69 -41.39 -0.68
C ILE A 92 -44.65 -42.20 0.63
N LEU A 93 -43.70 -41.89 1.52
CA LEU A 93 -43.61 -42.51 2.85
C LEU A 93 -44.84 -42.21 3.72
N CYS A 94 -45.49 -41.05 3.55
CA CYS A 94 -46.77 -40.77 4.22
C CYS A 94 -47.89 -41.65 3.66
N ILE A 95 -47.95 -41.82 2.33
CA ILE A 95 -48.98 -42.65 1.68
C ILE A 95 -48.87 -44.12 2.12
N LEU A 96 -47.67 -44.61 2.42
CA LEU A 96 -47.48 -45.95 2.98
C LEU A 96 -48.19 -46.19 4.32
N GLN A 97 -48.60 -45.14 5.04
CA GLN A 97 -49.42 -45.29 6.25
C GLN A 97 -50.75 -46.00 5.96
N ILE A 98 -51.32 -45.85 4.76
CA ILE A 98 -52.55 -46.54 4.34
C ILE A 98 -52.35 -48.07 4.37
N ARG A 99 -51.17 -48.55 3.96
CA ARG A 99 -50.80 -49.98 4.01
C ARG A 99 -50.76 -50.48 5.45
N VAL A 100 -50.24 -49.67 6.38
CA VAL A 100 -50.04 -50.08 7.78
C VAL A 100 -51.36 -50.46 8.44
N ASN A 101 -52.45 -49.76 8.10
CA ASN A 101 -53.79 -50.05 8.61
C ASN A 101 -54.39 -51.38 8.10
N GLN A 102 -53.72 -52.08 7.19
CA GLN A 102 -54.13 -53.41 6.74
C GLN A 102 -53.52 -54.57 7.53
N TYR A 103 -52.49 -54.33 8.35
CA TYR A 103 -51.93 -55.34 9.24
C TYR A 103 -52.90 -55.63 10.38
N SER A 104 -53.05 -56.91 10.73
CA SER A 104 -53.93 -57.34 11.83
C SER A 104 -53.23 -57.31 13.20
N ASN A 105 -51.88 -57.30 13.23
CA ASN A 105 -51.11 -57.34 14.47
C ASN A 105 -50.70 -55.91 14.91
N PRO A 106 -51.13 -55.44 16.11
CA PRO A 106 -50.78 -54.13 16.65
C PRO A 106 -49.27 -53.86 16.73
N GLN A 107 -48.47 -54.88 17.04
CA GLN A 107 -47.00 -54.72 17.11
C GLN A 107 -46.39 -54.45 15.73
N CYS A 108 -46.92 -55.09 14.68
CA CYS A 108 -46.49 -54.84 13.31
C CYS A 108 -46.88 -53.43 12.85
N ILE A 109 -48.06 -52.95 13.25
CA ILE A 109 -48.51 -51.57 13.00
C ILE A 109 -47.54 -50.57 13.65
N TYR A 110 -47.23 -50.76 14.93
CA TYR A 110 -46.32 -49.91 15.67
C TYR A 110 -44.91 -49.86 15.05
N LEU A 111 -44.29 -51.02 14.80
CA LEU A 111 -42.94 -51.09 14.22
C LEU A 111 -42.88 -50.46 12.82
N SER A 112 -43.89 -50.72 11.97
CA SER A 112 -43.95 -50.12 10.63
C SER A 112 -44.13 -48.60 10.71
N GLY A 113 -45.00 -48.11 11.60
CA GLY A 113 -45.21 -46.68 11.81
C GLY A 113 -43.95 -45.96 12.31
N GLN A 114 -43.22 -46.59 13.24
CA GLN A 114 -41.95 -46.05 13.74
C GLN A 114 -40.88 -45.96 12.64
N ASN A 115 -40.70 -47.03 11.85
CA ASN A 115 -39.71 -47.03 10.78
C ASN A 115 -40.01 -45.96 9.73
N ILE A 116 -41.27 -45.82 9.32
CA ILE A 116 -41.70 -44.76 8.39
C ILE A 116 -41.42 -43.37 8.99
N MET A 117 -41.72 -43.16 10.27
CA MET A 117 -41.45 -41.89 10.94
C MET A 117 -39.95 -41.58 11.03
N ILE A 118 -39.11 -42.57 11.31
CA ILE A 118 -37.64 -42.42 11.32
C ILE A 118 -37.15 -41.97 9.94
N PHE A 119 -37.60 -42.61 8.87
CA PHE A 119 -37.24 -42.19 7.51
C PHE A 119 -37.70 -40.76 7.20
N ASN A 120 -38.93 -40.39 7.56
CA ASN A 120 -39.43 -39.03 7.39
C ASN A 120 -38.60 -38.00 8.17
N MET A 121 -38.21 -38.30 9.42
CA MET A 121 -37.38 -37.42 10.23
C MET A 121 -35.97 -37.23 9.63
N ILE A 122 -35.36 -38.32 9.15
CA ILE A 122 -34.05 -38.25 8.48
C ILE A 122 -34.16 -37.46 7.17
N MET A 123 -35.26 -37.58 6.42
CA MET A 123 -35.52 -36.78 5.22
C MET A 123 -35.63 -35.27 5.54
N PHE A 124 -36.36 -34.93 6.60
CA PHE A 124 -36.51 -33.55 7.07
C PHE A 124 -35.19 -32.95 7.56
N TYR A 125 -34.30 -33.74 8.14
CA TYR A 125 -32.97 -33.28 8.57
C TYR A 125 -32.14 -32.66 7.43
N PHE A 126 -32.32 -33.14 6.19
CA PHE A 126 -31.60 -32.61 5.03
C PHE A 126 -32.29 -31.41 4.35
N SER A 127 -33.53 -31.07 4.72
CA SER A 127 -34.32 -30.04 4.07
C SER A 127 -33.99 -28.63 4.57
N SER A 128 -33.92 -27.65 3.65
CA SER A 128 -33.74 -26.24 4.02
C SER A 128 -35.02 -25.71 4.65
N ILE A 129 -34.93 -24.68 5.51
CA ILE A 129 -36.13 -24.13 6.18
C ILE A 129 -37.21 -23.67 5.17
N GLN A 130 -36.78 -23.13 4.01
CA GLN A 130 -37.68 -22.69 2.95
C GLN A 130 -38.45 -23.87 2.34
N GLU A 131 -37.75 -24.94 1.99
CA GLU A 131 -38.39 -26.12 1.39
C GLU A 131 -39.17 -26.95 2.40
N ALA A 132 -38.63 -27.07 3.62
CA ALA A 132 -39.24 -27.80 4.70
C ALA A 132 -40.59 -27.22 5.08
N SER A 133 -40.76 -25.89 5.06
CA SER A 133 -42.05 -25.25 5.35
C SER A 133 -43.14 -25.70 4.39
N ILE A 134 -42.83 -25.76 3.08
CA ILE A 134 -43.74 -26.23 2.04
C ILE A 134 -44.00 -27.74 2.20
N GLN A 135 -42.95 -28.54 2.41
CA GLN A 135 -43.09 -29.99 2.61
C GLN A 135 -43.90 -30.33 3.86
N LEU A 136 -43.72 -29.60 4.96
CA LEU A 136 -44.46 -29.81 6.21
C LEU A 136 -45.95 -29.49 6.04
N LEU A 137 -46.28 -28.51 5.22
CA LEU A 137 -47.68 -28.23 4.87
C LEU A 137 -48.30 -29.39 4.10
N PHE A 138 -47.61 -29.94 3.09
CA PHE A 138 -48.07 -31.14 2.39
C PHE A 138 -48.12 -32.38 3.29
N PHE A 139 -47.17 -32.53 4.22
CA PHE A 139 -47.13 -33.60 5.21
C PHE A 139 -48.31 -33.52 6.18
N LEU A 140 -48.67 -32.32 6.64
CA LEU A 140 -49.83 -32.11 7.51
C LEU A 140 -51.13 -32.42 6.76
N ILE A 141 -51.29 -31.89 5.54
CA ILE A 141 -52.49 -32.14 4.73
C ILE A 141 -52.65 -33.63 4.41
N SER A 142 -51.56 -34.29 3.98
CA SER A 142 -51.62 -35.72 3.63
C SER A 142 -51.99 -36.59 4.83
N ARG A 143 -51.44 -36.31 6.01
CA ARG A 143 -51.78 -37.03 7.24
C ARG A 143 -53.23 -36.77 7.68
N CYS A 144 -53.70 -35.53 7.63
CA CYS A 144 -55.11 -35.24 7.93
C CYS A 144 -56.06 -35.97 6.98
N LEU A 145 -55.75 -36.00 5.68
CA LEU A 145 -56.54 -36.73 4.68
C LEU A 145 -56.52 -38.24 4.93
N ILE A 146 -55.35 -38.83 5.18
CA ILE A 146 -55.22 -40.27 5.43
C ILE A 146 -55.97 -40.66 6.71
N THR A 147 -55.83 -39.89 7.79
CA THR A 147 -56.58 -40.12 9.03
C THR A 147 -58.09 -40.04 8.78
N GLY A 148 -58.56 -39.12 7.94
CA GLY A 148 -59.97 -38.98 7.60
C GLY A 148 -60.52 -40.07 6.68
N LEU A 149 -59.67 -40.66 5.84
CA LEU A 149 -60.06 -41.73 4.92
C LEU A 149 -60.01 -43.13 5.54
N VAL A 150 -59.16 -43.35 6.54
CA VAL A 150 -58.93 -44.70 7.09
C VAL A 150 -59.60 -44.92 8.46
N ASN A 151 -59.88 -43.87 9.23
CA ASN A 151 -60.58 -44.01 10.50
C ASN A 151 -62.06 -43.65 10.34
N ASP A 152 -62.95 -44.58 10.70
CA ASP A 152 -64.41 -44.37 10.67
C ASP A 152 -64.89 -43.28 11.65
N MET A 153 -64.07 -42.92 12.65
CA MET A 153 -64.29 -41.80 13.55
C MET A 153 -63.06 -40.89 13.62
N PHE A 154 -63.27 -39.61 13.32
CA PHE A 154 -62.25 -38.58 13.36
C PHE A 154 -62.09 -38.05 14.79
N ILE A 155 -61.09 -38.50 15.53
CA ILE A 155 -60.86 -38.09 16.92
C ILE A 155 -60.06 -36.78 16.92
N GLY A 156 -60.57 -35.73 17.57
CA GLY A 156 -59.88 -34.42 17.64
C GLY A 156 -58.45 -34.49 18.22
N GLN A 157 -58.18 -35.50 19.06
CA GLN A 157 -56.85 -35.82 19.58
C GLN A 157 -55.83 -36.14 18.47
N ASP A 158 -56.24 -36.77 17.38
CA ASP A 158 -55.34 -37.13 16.27
C ASP A 158 -54.89 -35.88 15.52
N ILE A 159 -55.81 -34.93 15.28
CA ILE A 159 -55.50 -33.63 14.67
C ILE A 159 -54.49 -32.87 15.52
N ILE A 160 -54.76 -32.75 16.83
CA ILE A 160 -53.87 -32.06 17.77
C ILE A 160 -52.48 -32.72 17.75
N SER A 161 -52.43 -34.05 17.72
CA SER A 161 -51.17 -34.82 17.67
C SER A 161 -50.41 -34.60 16.35
N ILE A 162 -51.10 -34.53 15.21
CA ILE A 162 -50.50 -34.21 13.89
C ILE A 162 -49.92 -32.79 13.89
N VAL A 163 -50.67 -31.81 14.42
CA VAL A 163 -50.22 -30.41 14.52
C VAL A 163 -49.00 -30.29 15.42
N ILE A 164 -49.03 -30.88 16.63
CA ILE A 164 -47.90 -30.86 17.56
C ILE A 164 -46.68 -31.52 16.92
N THR A 165 -46.84 -32.67 16.27
CA THR A 165 -45.72 -33.37 15.61
C THR A 165 -45.12 -32.49 14.50
N THR A 166 -45.96 -31.81 13.71
CA THR A 166 -45.49 -30.92 12.63
C THR A 166 -44.72 -29.71 13.19
N LEU A 167 -45.18 -29.13 14.30
CA LEU A 167 -44.49 -28.04 14.99
C LEU A 167 -43.13 -28.47 15.56
N VAL A 168 -43.05 -29.66 16.17
CA VAL A 168 -41.80 -30.22 16.68
C VAL A 168 -40.78 -30.39 15.56
N ILE A 169 -41.21 -30.92 14.41
CA ILE A 169 -40.35 -31.06 13.22
C ILE A 169 -39.90 -29.69 12.72
N LEU A 170 -40.78 -28.69 12.66
CA LEU A 170 -40.44 -27.33 12.23
C LEU A 170 -39.37 -26.70 13.14
N ILE A 171 -39.53 -26.82 14.46
CA ILE A 171 -38.55 -26.31 15.44
C ILE A 171 -37.19 -26.99 15.26
N PHE A 172 -37.19 -28.31 15.08
CA PHE A 172 -35.97 -29.07 14.85
C PHE A 172 -35.24 -28.61 13.58
N ILE A 173 -35.96 -28.47 12.46
CA ILE A 173 -35.38 -27.99 11.19
C ILE A 173 -34.83 -26.57 11.36
N TYR A 174 -35.56 -25.68 12.04
CA TYR A 174 -35.12 -24.32 12.28
C TYR A 174 -33.80 -24.26 13.09
N GLN A 175 -33.69 -25.04 14.17
CA GLN A 175 -32.46 -25.09 14.97
C GLN A 175 -31.29 -25.68 14.17
N ASN A 176 -31.51 -26.76 13.45
CA ASN A 176 -30.48 -27.41 12.63
C ASN A 176 -29.97 -26.48 11.51
N ASP A 177 -30.87 -25.82 10.79
CA ASP A 177 -30.52 -24.86 9.72
C ASP A 177 -29.71 -23.68 10.28
N LYS A 178 -30.10 -23.17 11.46
CA LYS A 178 -29.37 -22.10 12.16
C LYS A 178 -27.94 -22.52 12.51
N ILE A 179 -27.75 -23.73 13.02
CA ILE A 179 -26.44 -24.29 13.39
C ILE A 179 -25.58 -24.51 12.14
N GLN A 180 -26.12 -25.15 11.10
CA GLN A 180 -25.39 -25.41 9.86
C GLN A 180 -24.91 -24.12 9.18
N ARG A 181 -25.76 -23.10 9.14
CA ARG A 181 -25.37 -21.77 8.64
C ARG A 181 -24.28 -21.12 9.48
N GLY A 182 -24.26 -21.35 10.80
CA GLY A 182 -23.19 -20.92 11.68
C GLY A 182 -21.86 -21.59 11.35
N TYR A 183 -21.85 -22.92 11.21
CA TYR A 183 -20.66 -23.67 10.83
C TYR A 183 -20.13 -23.28 9.44
N PHE A 184 -21.03 -23.10 8.47
CA PHE A 184 -20.63 -22.65 7.13
C PHE A 184 -19.91 -21.30 7.18
N LEU A 185 -20.41 -20.33 7.95
CA LEU A 185 -19.75 -19.03 8.11
C LEU A 185 -18.37 -19.13 8.75
N LEU A 186 -18.19 -20.02 9.74
CA LEU A 186 -16.88 -20.25 10.37
C LEU A 186 -15.90 -20.84 9.34
N GLN A 187 -16.28 -21.92 8.66
CA GLN A 187 -15.44 -22.57 7.67
C GLN A 187 -15.11 -21.65 6.48
N PHE A 188 -16.06 -20.80 6.08
CA PHE A 188 -15.85 -19.80 5.03
C PHE A 188 -14.86 -18.72 5.47
N SER A 189 -14.95 -18.27 6.72
CA SER A 189 -14.03 -17.30 7.35
C SER A 189 -12.60 -17.85 7.48
N ASP A 190 -12.44 -19.09 7.95
CA ASP A 190 -11.12 -19.68 8.20
C ASP A 190 -10.30 -19.81 6.91
N LYS A 191 -10.94 -20.24 5.81
CA LYS A 191 -10.29 -20.30 4.49
C LYS A 191 -9.78 -18.93 4.00
N GLN A 192 -10.51 -17.86 4.31
CA GLN A 192 -10.07 -16.51 3.93
C GLN A 192 -8.90 -16.04 4.81
N TRP A 193 -8.93 -16.36 6.11
CA TRP A 193 -7.81 -16.09 7.01
C TRP A 193 -6.53 -16.81 6.57
N GLU A 194 -6.60 -18.11 6.27
CA GLU A 194 -5.45 -18.90 5.82
C GLU A 194 -4.75 -18.29 4.60
N GLN A 195 -5.52 -17.75 3.65
CA GLN A 195 -4.97 -17.12 2.46
C GLN A 195 -4.37 -15.72 2.73
N THR A 196 -4.85 -15.02 3.76
CA THR A 196 -4.47 -13.63 4.04
C THR A 196 -3.34 -13.54 5.07
N LEU A 197 -3.23 -14.52 5.98
CA LEU A 197 -2.27 -14.56 7.08
C LEU A 197 -0.80 -14.36 6.65
N PRO A 198 -0.29 -15.00 5.57
CA PRO A 198 1.11 -14.85 5.17
C PRO A 198 1.47 -13.41 4.79
N ILE A 199 0.51 -12.66 4.24
CA ILE A 199 0.71 -11.27 3.82
C ILE A 199 0.72 -10.33 5.04
N ILE A 200 -0.04 -10.67 6.08
CA ILE A 200 -0.24 -9.87 7.29
C ILE A 200 0.99 -9.93 8.22
N ILE A 201 1.64 -11.08 8.35
CA ILE A 201 2.69 -11.29 9.37
C ILE A 201 3.97 -10.49 9.08
N GLN A 202 4.27 -10.19 7.81
CA GLN A 202 5.58 -9.70 7.39
C GLN A 202 5.65 -8.20 7.12
N SER A 203 4.53 -7.47 7.17
CA SER A 203 4.47 -6.09 6.71
C SER A 203 3.52 -5.27 7.56
N PRO A 204 3.70 -3.94 7.67
CA PRO A 204 2.72 -3.07 8.29
C PRO A 204 1.38 -3.22 7.61
N PHE A 205 0.31 -3.26 8.39
CA PHE A 205 -1.03 -3.40 7.83
C PHE A 205 -2.09 -2.70 8.67
N ILE A 206 -3.19 -2.38 8.00
CA ILE A 206 -4.42 -1.90 8.62
C ILE A 206 -5.57 -2.77 8.13
N MET A 207 -6.36 -3.28 9.06
CA MET A 207 -7.60 -4.00 8.78
C MET A 207 -8.79 -3.27 9.38
N PHE A 208 -9.84 -3.08 8.59
CA PHE A 208 -10.99 -2.26 8.99
C PHE A 208 -12.26 -2.71 8.26
N THR A 209 -13.41 -2.26 8.74
CA THR A 209 -14.72 -2.57 8.18
C THR A 209 -15.49 -1.31 7.83
N PHE A 210 -16.50 -1.47 6.97
CA PHE A 210 -17.40 -0.39 6.59
C PHE A 210 -18.78 -0.62 7.21
N ASP A 211 -19.23 0.36 8.00
CA ASP A 211 -20.58 0.43 8.54
C ASP A 211 -21.45 1.20 7.54
N GLU A 212 -22.29 0.49 6.80
CA GLU A 212 -23.21 1.08 5.80
C GLU A 212 -24.26 1.99 6.44
N GLU A 213 -24.74 1.68 7.65
CA GLU A 213 -25.80 2.47 8.30
C GLU A 213 -25.26 3.84 8.73
N ARG A 214 -24.03 3.88 9.21
CA ARG A 214 -23.37 5.11 9.66
C ARG A 214 -22.46 5.74 8.62
N LEU A 215 -22.31 5.11 7.44
CA LEU A 215 -21.37 5.49 6.38
C LEU A 215 -19.95 5.75 6.90
N ASN A 216 -19.47 4.90 7.81
CA ASN A 216 -18.22 5.11 8.51
C ASN A 216 -17.31 3.88 8.47
N PHE A 217 -16.00 4.12 8.39
CA PHE A 217 -15.01 3.06 8.54
C PHE A 217 -14.59 2.91 10.00
N ASN A 218 -14.53 1.65 10.45
CA ASN A 218 -14.18 1.26 11.81
C ASN A 218 -12.92 0.39 11.78
N LEU A 219 -11.91 0.77 12.55
CA LEU A 219 -10.67 0.01 12.65
C LEU A 219 -10.90 -1.30 13.41
N LYS A 220 -10.36 -2.42 12.90
CA LYS A 220 -10.33 -3.69 13.63
C LYS A 220 -8.97 -3.95 14.26
N ILE A 221 -7.91 -3.85 13.46
CA ILE A 221 -6.54 -4.09 13.89
C ILE A 221 -5.59 -3.29 13.01
N ALA A 222 -4.50 -2.82 13.59
CA ALA A 222 -3.39 -2.23 12.86
C ALA A 222 -2.09 -2.78 13.45
N ASN A 223 -1.07 -2.93 12.62
CA ASN A 223 0.25 -3.41 13.03
C ASN A 223 1.33 -2.53 12.43
N ASP A 224 2.31 -2.19 13.26
CA ASP A 224 3.52 -1.44 12.92
C ASP A 224 3.28 -0.24 11.99
N MET A 225 2.40 0.67 12.42
CA MET A 225 2.07 1.88 11.67
C MET A 225 3.16 2.97 11.77
N THR A 226 4.33 2.63 12.31
CA THR A 226 5.44 3.56 12.46
C THR A 226 5.94 4.03 11.08
N GLY A 227 6.03 5.34 10.87
CA GLY A 227 6.43 5.94 9.59
C GLY A 227 5.31 6.13 8.56
N ILE A 228 4.11 5.62 8.82
CA ILE A 228 2.87 6.04 8.14
C ILE A 228 2.25 7.11 9.02
N CYS A 229 1.78 8.22 8.47
CA CYS A 229 1.32 9.38 9.25
C CYS A 229 0.10 9.06 10.11
N TRP A 230 0.37 8.44 11.26
CA TRP A 230 -0.54 7.88 12.23
C TRP A 230 -0.27 8.62 13.53
N ASP A 231 -1.27 9.35 14.00
CA ASP A 231 -1.14 10.25 15.14
C ASP A 231 -1.53 9.49 16.41
N ASN A 232 -0.55 9.10 17.22
CA ASN A 232 -0.80 8.27 18.40
C ASN A 232 -1.71 8.96 19.45
N GLU A 233 -1.90 10.27 19.37
CA GLU A 233 -2.76 11.03 20.28
C GLU A 233 -4.25 10.94 19.90
N LYS A 234 -4.56 10.59 18.64
CA LYS A 234 -5.93 10.46 18.14
C LYS A 234 -6.49 9.06 18.36
N ALA A 235 -7.82 8.97 18.44
CA ALA A 235 -8.50 7.69 18.50
C ALA A 235 -8.15 6.84 17.26
N PRO A 236 -7.89 5.53 17.39
CA PRO A 236 -7.42 4.69 16.28
C PRO A 236 -8.35 4.68 15.04
N SER A 237 -9.66 4.79 15.24
CA SER A 237 -10.62 4.89 14.13
C SER A 237 -10.64 6.28 13.47
N GLU A 238 -10.30 7.34 14.20
CA GLU A 238 -10.12 8.68 13.62
C GLU A 238 -8.85 8.75 12.78
N ASN A 239 -7.77 8.12 13.25
CA ASN A 239 -6.54 7.96 12.47
C ASN A 239 -6.77 7.24 11.16
N LEU A 240 -7.53 6.15 11.18
CA LEU A 240 -7.94 5.45 9.96
C LEU A 240 -8.67 6.40 9.00
N ARG A 241 -9.67 7.16 9.48
CA ARG A 241 -10.43 8.10 8.62
C ARG A 241 -9.54 9.20 8.06
N PHE A 242 -8.66 9.76 8.89
CA PHE A 242 -7.69 10.75 8.46
C PHE A 242 -6.77 10.20 7.38
N PHE A 243 -6.26 8.97 7.57
CA PHE A 243 -5.46 8.26 6.57
C PHE A 243 -6.24 8.09 5.26
N LEU A 244 -7.45 7.52 5.29
CA LEU A 244 -8.25 7.29 4.09
C LEU A 244 -8.61 8.57 3.31
N ARG A 245 -8.73 9.71 4.00
CA ARG A 245 -9.00 11.03 3.39
C ARG A 245 -7.75 11.71 2.83
N SER A 246 -6.62 11.51 3.51
CA SER A 246 -5.36 12.20 3.18
C SER A 246 -4.64 11.59 1.99
N PHE A 247 -4.85 10.31 1.73
CA PHE A 247 -4.23 9.60 0.62
C PHE A 247 -5.16 9.51 -0.59
N LYS A 248 -4.62 9.87 -1.77
CA LYS A 248 -5.34 9.86 -3.05
C LYS A 248 -4.90 8.70 -3.94
N MET A 249 -5.86 8.20 -4.71
CA MET A 249 -5.66 7.25 -5.81
C MET A 249 -6.28 7.85 -7.08
N GLY A 250 -5.43 8.34 -7.98
CA GLY A 250 -5.91 9.15 -9.10
C GLY A 250 -6.51 10.47 -8.62
N ASN A 251 -7.77 10.73 -8.99
CA ASN A 251 -8.49 11.95 -8.61
C ASN A 251 -9.26 11.81 -7.29
N ASP A 252 -9.58 10.57 -6.88
CA ASP A 252 -10.39 10.29 -5.71
C ASP A 252 -9.51 10.06 -4.48
N ASN A 253 -10.06 10.33 -3.29
CA ASN A 253 -9.43 9.88 -2.06
C ASN A 253 -9.72 8.39 -1.81
N LEU A 254 -8.90 7.76 -0.98
CA LEU A 254 -9.02 6.34 -0.64
C LEU A 254 -10.39 6.02 -0.01
N GLU A 255 -10.94 6.92 0.81
CA GLU A 255 -12.28 6.76 1.40
C GLU A 255 -13.37 6.63 0.32
N GLN A 256 -13.42 7.54 -0.64
CA GLN A 256 -14.39 7.56 -1.75
C GLN A 256 -14.24 6.34 -2.65
N TYR A 257 -12.99 5.96 -2.96
CA TYR A 257 -12.71 4.75 -3.72
C TYR A 257 -13.28 3.52 -3.01
N LEU A 258 -13.04 3.39 -1.70
CA LEU A 258 -13.49 2.24 -0.91
C LEU A 258 -15.02 2.21 -0.73
N VAL A 259 -15.69 3.35 -0.59
CA VAL A 259 -17.16 3.43 -0.55
C VAL A 259 -17.78 3.05 -1.89
N THR A 260 -17.17 3.48 -3.00
CA THR A 260 -17.65 3.10 -4.34
C THR A 260 -17.44 1.60 -4.58
N ARG A 261 -16.31 1.08 -4.10
CA ARG A 261 -15.96 -0.33 -4.18
C ARG A 261 -16.85 -1.22 -3.31
N SER A 262 -17.20 -0.80 -2.09
CA SER A 262 -18.12 -1.56 -1.23
C SER A 262 -19.48 -1.76 -1.89
N ARG A 263 -19.95 -0.76 -2.64
CA ARG A 263 -21.21 -0.82 -3.40
C ARG A 263 -21.15 -1.68 -4.68
N THR A 264 -19.96 -1.88 -5.25
CA THR A 264 -19.79 -2.54 -6.57
C THR A 264 -19.19 -3.94 -6.50
N CYS A 265 -18.51 -4.31 -5.41
CA CYS A 265 -17.84 -5.60 -5.30
C CYS A 265 -18.84 -6.74 -5.04
N SER A 266 -19.08 -7.56 -6.07
CA SER A 266 -20.04 -8.68 -6.02
C SER A 266 -19.41 -10.05 -5.71
N ASP A 267 -18.07 -10.18 -5.73
CA ASP A 267 -17.37 -11.47 -5.85
C ASP A 267 -16.56 -11.86 -4.59
N TYR A 268 -17.29 -12.20 -3.53
CA TYR A 268 -16.89 -12.72 -2.21
C TYR A 268 -15.95 -13.94 -2.18
N LYS A 269 -15.70 -14.61 -3.32
CA LYS A 269 -14.83 -15.80 -3.41
C LYS A 269 -13.38 -15.48 -3.74
N LYS A 270 -13.10 -14.27 -4.21
CA LYS A 270 -11.76 -13.86 -4.62
C LYS A 270 -11.25 -12.86 -3.63
N ILE A 271 -10.11 -13.15 -3.01
CA ILE A 271 -9.28 -12.11 -2.41
C ILE A 271 -8.74 -11.32 -3.58
N TYR A 272 -9.25 -10.11 -3.79
CA TYR A 272 -8.67 -9.26 -4.81
C TYR A 272 -7.48 -8.53 -4.22
N GLN A 273 -6.28 -8.97 -4.61
CA GLN A 273 -5.07 -8.29 -4.22
C GLN A 273 -4.69 -7.29 -5.30
N PHE A 274 -4.79 -6.00 -4.98
CA PHE A 274 -4.34 -4.92 -5.87
C PHE A 274 -3.09 -4.28 -5.32
N GLN A 275 -2.12 -4.04 -6.18
CA GLN A 275 -1.03 -3.13 -5.88
C GLN A 275 -1.50 -1.71 -6.26
N LEU A 276 -1.83 -0.90 -5.26
CA LEU A 276 -2.26 0.48 -5.45
C LEU A 276 -1.11 1.43 -5.14
N ARG A 277 -1.01 2.49 -5.94
CA ARG A 277 -0.09 3.60 -5.69
C ARG A 277 -0.90 4.74 -5.10
N ILE A 278 -0.59 5.10 -3.87
CA ILE A 278 -1.27 6.15 -3.14
C ILE A 278 -0.32 7.32 -2.94
N GLN A 279 -0.85 8.53 -2.96
CA GLN A 279 -0.05 9.73 -2.81
C GLN A 279 -0.66 10.67 -1.78
N ARG A 280 0.22 11.29 -0.98
CA ARG A 280 -0.12 12.38 -0.08
C ARG A 280 0.69 13.60 -0.46
N ASN A 281 0.03 14.74 -0.58
CA ASN A 281 0.70 16.03 -0.74
C ASN A 281 1.09 16.52 0.65
N GLU A 282 2.39 16.61 0.93
CA GLU A 282 2.89 17.32 2.12
C GLU A 282 3.34 18.72 1.70
N SER A 283 2.95 19.74 2.46
CA SER A 283 3.27 21.14 2.20
C SER A 283 4.76 21.44 2.21
N ILE A 284 5.54 20.66 2.97
CA ILE A 284 6.95 20.92 3.26
C ILE A 284 7.88 20.02 2.42
N TYR A 285 7.54 18.73 2.25
CA TYR A 285 8.43 17.74 1.62
C TYR A 285 7.97 17.27 0.22
N GLY A 286 6.90 17.86 -0.31
CA GLY A 286 6.30 17.48 -1.59
C GLY A 286 5.46 16.21 -1.51
N THR A 287 5.16 15.61 -2.67
CA THR A 287 4.32 14.39 -2.76
C THR A 287 5.04 13.13 -2.29
N LYS A 288 4.62 12.57 -1.16
CA LYS A 288 5.01 11.21 -0.76
C LYS A 288 4.14 10.17 -1.46
N LYS A 289 4.78 9.21 -2.12
CA LYS A 289 4.11 8.11 -2.85
C LYS A 289 4.37 6.80 -2.12
N PHE A 290 3.31 6.08 -1.78
CA PHE A 290 3.37 4.76 -1.17
C PHE A 290 2.78 3.73 -2.12
N ILE A 291 3.25 2.49 -1.97
CA ILE A 291 2.70 1.34 -2.65
C ILE A 291 2.07 0.49 -1.58
N ILE A 292 0.79 0.20 -1.77
CA ILE A 292 0.01 -0.64 -0.86
C ILE A 292 -0.51 -1.84 -1.62
N ARG A 293 -0.57 -2.97 -0.94
CA ARG A 293 -1.35 -4.12 -1.36
C ARG A 293 -2.69 -4.02 -0.66
N PHE A 294 -3.74 -3.83 -1.44
CA PHE A 294 -5.09 -3.74 -0.95
C PHE A 294 -5.83 -5.05 -1.22
N SER A 295 -6.50 -5.56 -0.19
CA SER A 295 -7.33 -6.75 -0.25
C SER A 295 -8.70 -6.48 0.35
N ASP A 296 -9.77 -6.86 -0.34
CA ASP A 296 -11.13 -6.89 0.18
C ASP A 296 -11.63 -8.33 0.27
N PHE A 297 -12.21 -8.68 1.42
CA PHE A 297 -12.76 -10.02 1.69
C PHE A 297 -13.92 -9.95 2.70
N TYR A 298 -14.60 -11.07 2.93
CA TYR A 298 -15.85 -11.09 3.69
C TYR A 298 -15.78 -12.01 4.90
N LEU A 299 -15.66 -11.41 6.09
CA LEU A 299 -15.54 -12.12 7.36
C LEU A 299 -16.72 -11.79 8.28
N ARG A 300 -17.88 -12.40 8.01
CA ARG A 300 -19.21 -12.05 8.57
C ARG A 300 -19.73 -10.66 8.16
N GLU A 301 -18.82 -9.73 7.89
CA GLU A 301 -18.99 -8.39 7.35
C GLU A 301 -17.85 -8.10 6.34
N GLN A 302 -17.99 -7.04 5.54
CA GLN A 302 -16.94 -6.66 4.59
C GLN A 302 -15.72 -6.12 5.33
N VAL A 303 -14.58 -6.77 5.10
CA VAL A 303 -13.28 -6.41 5.69
C VAL A 303 -12.37 -5.93 4.58
N PHE A 304 -11.70 -4.83 4.86
CA PHE A 304 -10.66 -4.24 4.03
C PHE A 304 -9.32 -4.41 4.74
N LEU A 305 -8.30 -4.80 3.97
CA LEU A 305 -6.93 -4.93 4.42
C LEU A 305 -6.03 -4.10 3.50
N ILE A 306 -5.24 -3.22 4.10
CA ILE A 306 -4.19 -2.46 3.43
C ILE A 306 -2.87 -2.92 4.02
N VAL A 307 -1.95 -3.41 3.18
CA VAL A 307 -0.60 -3.82 3.57
C VAL A 307 0.42 -2.92 2.89
N PHE A 308 1.35 -2.37 3.66
CA PHE A 308 2.37 -1.46 3.14
C PHE A 308 3.61 -2.24 2.74
N ASP A 309 3.98 -2.16 1.46
CA ASP A 309 5.17 -2.83 0.95
C ASP A 309 6.43 -2.01 1.30
N GLN A 310 6.95 -2.21 2.51
CA GLN A 310 8.17 -1.54 2.98
C GLN A 310 9.41 -1.96 2.17
N HIS A 311 9.44 -3.20 1.67
CA HIS A 311 10.59 -3.70 0.93
C HIS A 311 10.75 -2.97 -0.41
N GLU A 312 9.66 -2.83 -1.18
CA GLU A 312 9.71 -2.10 -2.45
C GLU A 312 10.07 -0.61 -2.26
N GLN A 313 9.62 -0.01 -1.15
CA GLN A 313 9.99 1.38 -0.81
C GLN A 313 11.49 1.52 -0.51
N LYS A 314 12.06 0.62 0.30
CA LYS A 314 13.50 0.60 0.59
C LYS A 314 14.33 0.41 -0.68
N VAL A 315 13.91 -0.51 -1.56
CA VAL A 315 14.58 -0.74 -2.85
C VAL A 315 14.61 0.52 -3.71
N ARG A 316 13.50 1.27 -3.80
CA ARG A 316 13.47 2.53 -4.58
C ARG A 316 14.36 3.62 -4.00
N ILE A 317 14.42 3.74 -2.68
CA ILE A 317 15.32 4.70 -2.02
C ILE A 317 16.77 4.34 -2.36
N LEU A 318 17.13 3.07 -2.22
CA LEU A 318 18.47 2.58 -2.58
C LEU A 318 18.78 2.80 -4.07
N GLU A 319 17.81 2.62 -4.96
CA GLU A 319 17.98 2.84 -6.38
C GLU A 319 18.20 4.32 -6.71
N LYS A 320 17.47 5.23 -6.06
CA LYS A 320 17.74 6.67 -6.17
C LYS A 320 19.14 7.03 -5.68
N VAL A 321 19.53 6.54 -4.52
CA VAL A 321 20.87 6.77 -3.96
C VAL A 321 21.95 6.23 -4.91
N LYS A 322 21.76 5.02 -5.45
CA LYS A 322 22.64 4.42 -6.46
C LYS A 322 22.76 5.32 -7.71
N THR A 323 21.65 5.80 -8.26
CA THR A 323 21.69 6.67 -9.44
C THR A 323 22.39 8.01 -9.17
N ALA A 324 22.17 8.61 -8.00
CA ALA A 324 22.86 9.83 -7.59
C ALA A 324 24.37 9.60 -7.44
N LEU A 325 24.78 8.48 -6.84
CA LEU A 325 26.18 8.07 -6.72
C LEU A 325 26.84 7.88 -8.09
N ILE A 326 26.18 7.18 -9.01
CA ILE A 326 26.68 6.97 -10.38
C ILE A 326 26.86 8.32 -11.09
N GLN A 327 25.88 9.22 -10.99
CA GLN A 327 25.98 10.55 -11.57
C GLN A 327 27.13 11.36 -10.96
N GLY A 328 27.31 11.31 -9.64
CA GLY A 328 28.43 11.94 -8.95
C GLY A 328 29.77 11.41 -9.44
N ILE A 329 29.95 10.08 -9.47
CA ILE A 329 31.19 9.43 -9.96
C ILE A 329 31.48 9.86 -11.39
N ASN A 330 30.49 9.85 -12.29
CA ASN A 330 30.67 10.25 -13.68
C ASN A 330 31.08 11.73 -13.80
N GLN A 331 30.51 12.61 -12.98
CA GLN A 331 30.90 14.02 -12.92
C GLN A 331 32.36 14.16 -12.47
N HIS A 332 32.78 13.47 -11.40
CA HIS A 332 34.17 13.46 -10.94
C HIS A 332 35.14 12.95 -12.00
N GLN A 333 34.81 11.83 -12.65
CA GLN A 333 35.64 11.28 -13.72
C GLN A 333 35.80 12.29 -14.87
N SER A 334 34.72 12.92 -15.31
CA SER A 334 34.78 13.91 -16.39
C SER A 334 35.64 15.12 -16.03
N LEU A 335 35.55 15.62 -14.79
CA LEU A 335 36.36 16.73 -14.30
C LEU A 335 37.85 16.37 -14.27
N THR A 336 38.19 15.18 -13.75
CA THR A 336 39.57 14.69 -13.66
C THR A 336 40.17 14.44 -15.05
N ILE A 337 39.43 13.82 -15.97
CA ILE A 337 39.89 13.58 -17.34
C ILE A 337 40.18 14.91 -18.05
N ASN A 338 39.25 15.87 -17.99
CA ASN A 338 39.44 17.19 -18.60
C ASN A 338 40.64 17.93 -17.99
N PHE A 339 40.85 17.79 -16.68
CA PHE A 339 42.02 18.35 -16.02
C PHE A 339 43.32 17.73 -16.53
N LEU A 340 43.40 16.40 -16.57
CA LEU A 340 44.59 15.68 -17.02
C LEU A 340 44.91 15.96 -18.49
N GLN A 341 43.92 15.98 -19.37
CA GLN A 341 44.10 16.31 -20.79
C GLN A 341 44.71 17.70 -20.97
N LYS A 342 44.23 18.69 -20.21
CA LYS A 342 44.75 20.05 -20.29
C LYS A 342 46.13 20.20 -19.63
N GLN A 343 46.43 19.46 -18.57
CA GLN A 343 47.79 19.38 -18.02
C GLN A 343 48.75 18.76 -19.03
N GLN A 344 48.35 17.69 -19.70
CA GLN A 344 49.15 17.04 -20.75
C GLN A 344 49.48 18.03 -21.89
N GLN A 345 48.49 18.81 -22.36
CA GLN A 345 48.72 19.85 -23.38
C GLN A 345 49.71 20.92 -22.89
N LEU A 346 49.62 21.37 -21.63
CA LEU A 346 50.55 22.35 -21.07
C LEU A 346 51.97 21.78 -20.94
N ILE A 347 52.11 20.51 -20.56
CA ILE A 347 53.40 19.80 -20.51
C ILE A 347 53.99 19.65 -21.91
N GLN A 348 53.20 19.29 -22.91
CA GLN A 348 53.65 19.25 -24.31
C GLN A 348 54.14 20.64 -24.77
N ASN A 349 53.42 21.70 -24.42
CA ASN A 349 53.84 23.07 -24.73
C ASN A 349 55.12 23.48 -23.98
N LEU A 350 55.36 22.96 -22.77
CA LEU A 350 56.62 23.17 -22.05
C LEU A 350 57.82 22.57 -22.79
N ILE A 351 57.65 21.37 -23.36
CA ILE A 351 58.71 20.67 -24.10
C ILE A 351 59.07 21.44 -25.39
N ILE A 352 58.07 22.07 -26.03
CA ILE A 352 58.23 22.70 -27.35
C ILE A 352 58.61 24.20 -27.26
N SER A 353 58.27 24.91 -26.17
CA SER A 353 58.40 26.37 -26.12
C SER A 353 59.58 26.87 -25.28
N ASN A 354 60.25 27.95 -25.75
CA ASN A 354 61.32 28.64 -25.02
C ASN A 354 60.84 29.43 -23.78
N ASN A 355 59.53 29.47 -23.50
CA ASN A 355 58.93 30.26 -22.42
C ASN A 355 58.46 29.36 -21.26
N SER A 356 59.38 28.55 -20.74
CA SER A 356 59.10 27.51 -19.74
C SER A 356 58.39 28.04 -18.48
N LEU A 357 58.84 29.20 -17.97
CA LEU A 357 58.34 29.80 -16.74
C LEU A 357 56.85 30.18 -16.85
N CYS A 358 56.44 30.81 -17.95
CA CYS A 358 55.04 31.19 -18.22
C CYS A 358 54.10 29.97 -18.21
N THR A 359 54.53 28.87 -18.84
CA THR A 359 53.72 27.65 -18.92
C THR A 359 53.64 26.93 -17.57
N ILE A 360 54.69 26.97 -16.73
CA ILE A 360 54.65 26.47 -15.35
C ILE A 360 53.58 27.22 -14.52
N TYR A 361 53.54 28.55 -14.60
CA TYR A 361 52.52 29.32 -13.88
C TYR A 361 51.10 29.06 -14.40
N LYS A 362 50.93 28.83 -15.72
CA LYS A 362 49.64 28.36 -16.28
C LYS A 362 49.21 27.01 -15.72
N MET A 363 50.16 26.08 -15.52
CA MET A 363 49.87 24.79 -14.87
C MET A 363 49.46 24.99 -13.40
N LYS A 364 50.15 25.87 -12.66
CA LYS A 364 49.82 26.19 -11.25
C LYS A 364 48.39 26.71 -11.12
N ILE A 365 47.99 27.67 -11.96
CA ILE A 365 46.62 28.22 -12.01
C ILE A 365 45.61 27.11 -12.33
N HIS A 366 45.92 26.24 -13.28
CA HIS A 366 45.02 25.16 -13.65
C HIS A 366 44.83 24.14 -12.52
N CYS A 367 45.87 23.84 -11.75
CA CYS A 367 45.79 23.05 -10.52
C CYS A 367 44.91 23.72 -9.46
N MET A 368 45.09 25.03 -9.21
CA MET A 368 44.26 25.79 -8.27
C MET A 368 42.77 25.74 -8.66
N TYR A 369 42.47 25.91 -9.94
CA TYR A 369 41.09 25.82 -10.45
C TYR A 369 40.50 24.41 -10.33
N PHE A 370 41.29 23.37 -10.56
CA PHE A 370 40.85 21.98 -10.40
C PHE A 370 40.57 21.64 -8.94
N ILE A 371 41.47 22.00 -8.02
CA ILE A 371 41.28 21.81 -6.57
C ILE A 371 39.98 22.49 -6.14
N GLY A 372 39.70 23.70 -6.63
CA GLY A 372 38.46 24.41 -6.32
C GLY A 372 37.19 23.76 -6.86
N LYS A 373 37.24 23.18 -8.06
CA LYS A 373 36.10 22.41 -8.61
C LYS A 373 35.93 21.06 -7.94
N TYR A 374 37.02 20.40 -7.57
CA TYR A 374 37.01 19.07 -6.99
C TYR A 374 36.48 19.07 -5.55
N THR A 375 36.90 20.06 -4.76
CA THR A 375 36.40 20.28 -3.38
C THR A 375 34.90 20.54 -3.34
N GLN A 376 34.32 21.23 -4.33
CA GLN A 376 32.87 21.41 -4.45
C GLN A 376 32.09 20.08 -4.57
N CYS A 377 32.61 19.12 -5.34
CA CYS A 377 31.90 17.88 -5.61
C CYS A 377 31.88 16.92 -4.41
N ASN A 378 32.83 17.06 -3.47
CA ASN A 378 32.97 16.19 -2.29
C ASN A 378 32.23 16.68 -1.03
N SER A 379 31.35 17.66 -1.17
CA SER A 379 30.59 18.33 -0.10
C SER A 379 31.31 19.51 0.56
N PHE A 380 30.57 20.60 0.68
CA PHE A 380 31.00 21.83 1.31
C PHE A 380 30.92 21.80 2.86
N GLN A 381 30.21 20.82 3.43
CA GLN A 381 30.01 20.70 4.88
C GLN A 381 31.31 20.38 5.63
N GLU A 382 32.24 19.64 5.00
CA GLU A 382 33.56 19.37 5.60
C GLU A 382 34.50 20.58 5.51
N ILE A 383 34.29 21.48 4.54
CA ILE A 383 35.14 22.66 4.31
C ILE A 383 34.94 23.68 5.43
N GLU A 384 33.74 23.79 6.00
CA GLU A 384 33.37 24.84 6.97
C GLU A 384 34.04 24.73 8.34
N GLN A 385 34.72 23.61 8.66
CA GLN A 385 35.21 23.35 10.02
C GLN A 385 36.53 24.05 10.39
N LYS A 386 37.24 24.67 9.43
CA LYS A 386 38.50 25.40 9.70
C LYS A 386 38.37 26.86 9.30
N ILE A 387 38.05 27.71 10.28
CA ILE A 387 38.14 29.17 10.18
C ILE A 387 39.48 29.57 10.81
N ILE A 388 40.32 30.26 10.04
CA ILE A 388 41.64 30.73 10.47
C ILE A 388 41.83 32.20 10.10
N SER A 389 42.77 32.87 10.76
CA SER A 389 43.20 34.22 10.37
C SER A 389 44.04 34.14 9.09
N ILE A 390 43.61 34.86 8.05
CA ILE A 390 44.21 34.86 6.71
C ILE A 390 44.55 36.29 6.33
N ASN A 391 45.79 36.52 5.90
CA ASN A 391 46.19 37.80 5.32
C ASN A 391 45.69 37.89 3.87
N ILE A 392 44.54 38.55 3.66
CA ILE A 392 43.95 38.63 2.33
C ILE A 392 44.79 39.47 1.37
N THR A 393 45.54 40.43 1.92
CA THR A 393 46.42 41.32 1.15
C THR A 393 47.56 40.52 0.52
N GLU A 394 48.21 39.67 1.32
CA GLU A 394 49.26 38.76 0.85
C GLU A 394 48.71 37.77 -0.18
N MET A 395 47.57 37.14 0.12
CA MET A 395 46.93 36.17 -0.78
C MET A 395 46.58 36.76 -2.16
N ILE A 396 46.05 37.99 -2.20
CA ILE A 396 45.73 38.68 -3.46
C ILE A 396 47.02 39.05 -4.20
N LYS A 397 48.05 39.54 -3.51
CA LYS A 397 49.36 39.86 -4.12
C LYS A 397 50.00 38.62 -4.75
N GLU A 398 49.97 37.48 -4.05
CA GLU A 398 50.48 36.21 -4.58
C GLU A 398 49.71 35.75 -5.82
N LEU A 399 48.38 35.84 -5.81
CA LEU A 399 47.56 35.52 -6.97
C LEU A 399 47.86 36.45 -8.16
N ILE A 400 47.97 37.75 -7.91
CA ILE A 400 48.37 38.73 -8.94
C ILE A 400 49.72 38.35 -9.55
N GLN A 401 50.71 38.02 -8.73
CA GLN A 401 52.04 37.61 -9.19
C GLN A 401 51.96 36.34 -10.06
N ILE A 402 51.23 35.32 -9.61
CA ILE A 402 51.04 34.06 -10.35
C ILE A 402 50.41 34.33 -11.71
N TYR A 403 49.37 35.15 -11.77
CA TYR A 403 48.63 35.44 -12.99
C TYR A 403 49.40 36.35 -13.95
N CYS A 404 50.14 37.35 -13.47
CA CYS A 404 51.01 38.18 -14.31
C CYS A 404 52.18 37.37 -14.90
N MET A 405 52.75 36.43 -14.12
CA MET A 405 53.79 35.51 -14.61
C MET A 405 53.25 34.50 -15.65
N ALA A 406 51.99 34.05 -15.50
CA ALA A 406 51.32 33.17 -16.45
C ALA A 406 50.86 33.88 -17.73
N TYR A 407 50.56 35.18 -17.67
CA TYR A 407 49.97 35.93 -18.77
C TYR A 407 50.66 37.28 -18.93
N LYS A 408 51.83 37.29 -19.61
CA LYS A 408 52.67 38.49 -19.81
C LYS A 408 51.96 39.70 -20.44
N GLN A 409 50.83 39.50 -21.09
CA GLN A 409 50.04 40.55 -21.75
C GLN A 409 49.09 41.29 -20.80
N ILE A 410 49.04 40.90 -19.52
CA ILE A 410 48.12 41.45 -18.53
C ILE A 410 48.95 42.10 -17.42
N GLN A 411 48.61 43.35 -17.10
CA GLN A 411 49.17 44.06 -15.97
C GLN A 411 48.06 44.24 -14.93
N ILE A 412 48.27 43.69 -13.74
CA ILE A 412 47.35 43.86 -12.62
C ILE A 412 48.10 44.57 -11.51
N GLU A 413 47.58 45.72 -11.08
CA GLU A 413 48.15 46.52 -10.00
C GLU A 413 47.31 46.36 -8.73
N PHE A 414 47.97 46.24 -7.60
CA PHE A 414 47.34 46.10 -6.28
C PHE A 414 47.41 47.42 -5.53
N SER A 415 46.30 47.81 -4.89
CA SER A 415 46.24 48.93 -3.95
C SER A 415 45.42 48.55 -2.72
N SER A 416 45.71 49.17 -1.58
CA SER A 416 44.96 49.02 -0.34
C SER A 416 44.64 50.39 0.24
N SER A 417 43.49 50.54 0.90
CA SER A 417 43.12 51.79 1.60
C SER A 417 43.93 52.00 2.88
N THR A 418 44.42 50.91 3.47
CA THR A 418 45.29 50.91 4.66
C THR A 418 46.71 50.54 4.24
N PHE A 419 47.71 51.21 4.82
CA PHE A 419 49.11 50.78 4.70
C PHE A 419 49.38 49.45 5.44
N GLU A 420 48.47 49.04 6.33
CA GLU A 420 48.52 47.80 7.11
C GLU A 420 47.93 46.61 6.36
N GLU A 421 48.46 45.42 6.67
CA GLU A 421 47.99 44.14 6.13
C GLU A 421 46.59 43.80 6.66
N ILE A 422 45.62 43.68 5.76
CA ILE A 422 44.24 43.32 6.12
C ILE A 422 44.16 41.81 6.38
N SER A 423 43.79 41.43 7.60
CA SER A 423 43.56 40.03 8.00
C SER A 423 42.07 39.73 8.15
N ILE A 424 41.66 38.51 7.78
CA ILE A 424 40.27 38.04 7.81
C ILE A 424 40.19 36.69 8.53
N PHE A 425 39.15 36.47 9.32
CA PHE A 425 38.83 35.17 9.89
C PHE A 425 37.87 34.44 8.95
N SER A 426 38.42 33.58 8.10
CA SER A 426 37.63 32.88 7.08
C SER A 426 38.17 31.49 6.80
N ASN A 427 37.51 30.78 5.88
CA ASN A 427 38.01 29.52 5.34
C ASN A 427 38.95 29.79 4.17
N GLU A 428 40.23 29.45 4.33
CA GLU A 428 41.28 29.74 3.36
C GLU A 428 40.99 29.11 1.99
N GLN A 429 40.51 27.86 1.97
CA GLN A 429 40.20 27.17 0.72
C GLN A 429 39.06 27.86 -0.02
N LEU A 430 37.98 28.20 0.69
CA LEU A 430 36.81 28.84 0.11
C LEU A 430 37.14 30.25 -0.43
N LEU A 431 37.95 31.01 0.31
CA LEU A 431 38.47 32.31 -0.11
C LEU A 431 39.41 32.18 -1.32
N ASN A 432 40.28 31.17 -1.35
CA ASN A 432 41.16 30.91 -2.48
C ASN A 432 40.37 30.64 -3.75
N ILE A 433 39.36 29.76 -3.66
CA ILE A 433 38.50 29.41 -4.80
C ILE A 433 37.73 30.65 -5.28
N PHE A 434 37.22 31.46 -4.36
CA PHE A 434 36.56 32.73 -4.67
C PHE A 434 37.46 33.64 -5.52
N LEU A 435 38.67 33.93 -5.03
CA LEU A 435 39.63 34.80 -5.72
C LEU A 435 40.08 34.19 -7.06
N VAL A 436 40.38 32.88 -7.09
CA VAL A 436 40.78 32.18 -8.32
C VAL A 436 39.72 32.31 -9.41
N ILE A 437 38.43 32.21 -9.09
CA ILE A 437 37.35 32.38 -10.06
C ILE A 437 37.30 33.82 -10.59
N ILE A 438 37.47 34.82 -9.72
CA ILE A 438 37.50 36.24 -10.11
C ILE A 438 38.65 36.48 -11.08
N PHE A 439 39.88 36.13 -10.69
CA PHE A 439 41.07 36.35 -11.52
C PHE A 439 41.02 35.56 -12.85
N GLN A 440 40.53 34.32 -12.83
CA GLN A 440 40.38 33.52 -14.05
C GLN A 440 39.36 34.14 -15.02
N THR A 441 38.28 34.72 -14.50
CA THR A 441 37.26 35.39 -15.32
C THR A 441 37.78 36.72 -15.86
N LEU A 442 38.51 37.46 -15.03
CA LEU A 442 39.18 38.71 -15.37
C LEU A 442 40.16 38.53 -16.53
N ILE A 443 40.99 37.50 -16.48
CA ILE A 443 42.00 37.21 -17.53
C ILE A 443 41.38 36.82 -18.85
N ARG A 444 40.26 36.10 -18.83
CA ARG A 444 39.52 35.78 -20.06
C ARG A 444 38.96 37.02 -20.74
N LEU A 445 38.72 38.09 -19.99
CA LEU A 445 38.19 39.36 -20.48
C LEU A 445 39.30 40.36 -20.85
N CYS A 446 40.47 40.27 -20.21
CA CYS A 446 41.63 41.13 -20.44
C CYS A 446 42.52 40.61 -21.56
N GLN A 447 42.12 40.81 -22.82
CA GLN A 447 42.89 40.36 -23.99
C GLN A 447 43.84 41.42 -24.58
N ASN A 448 43.79 42.68 -24.13
CA ASN A 448 44.40 43.82 -24.86
C ASN A 448 45.34 44.74 -24.03
N GLY A 449 46.20 44.21 -23.16
CA GLY A 449 47.32 45.00 -22.61
C GLY A 449 46.97 46.18 -21.71
N LYS A 450 45.73 46.31 -21.24
CA LYS A 450 45.31 47.37 -20.30
C LYS A 450 45.58 46.96 -18.86
N THR A 451 45.97 47.94 -18.03
CA THR A 451 46.14 47.77 -16.59
C THR A 451 44.79 47.57 -15.90
N VAL A 452 44.72 46.59 -15.01
CA VAL A 452 43.58 46.33 -14.13
C VAL A 452 43.99 46.65 -12.70
N PHE A 453 43.19 47.42 -11.98
CA PHE A 453 43.49 47.76 -10.59
C PHE A 453 42.62 46.93 -9.66
N VAL A 454 43.24 46.23 -8.71
CA VAL A 454 42.56 45.53 -7.62
C VAL A 454 42.80 46.35 -6.36
N HIS A 455 41.71 46.87 -5.79
CA HIS A 455 41.73 47.68 -4.57
C HIS A 455 41.02 46.94 -3.44
N VAL A 456 41.68 46.80 -2.29
CA VAL A 456 41.09 46.21 -1.08
C VAL A 456 40.91 47.27 -0.01
N SER A 457 39.75 47.31 0.62
CA SER A 457 39.44 48.28 1.67
C SER A 457 38.51 47.69 2.72
N GLU A 458 38.67 48.10 3.98
CA GLU A 458 37.71 47.78 5.05
C GLU A 458 36.51 48.74 4.98
N ILE A 459 35.29 48.20 5.07
CA ILE A 459 34.06 48.97 5.21
C ILE A 459 33.56 48.77 6.64
N ASN A 460 33.59 49.84 7.42
CA ASN A 460 32.86 49.90 8.69
C ASN A 460 31.43 50.31 8.39
N THR A 461 30.52 49.33 8.37
CA THR A 461 29.09 49.63 8.32
C THR A 461 28.59 49.98 9.72
N GLN A 462 27.66 50.94 9.85
CA GLN A 462 27.05 51.34 11.14
C GLN A 462 26.24 50.23 11.85
N LYS A 463 26.27 49.00 11.33
CA LYS A 463 25.46 47.85 11.75
C LYS A 463 26.38 46.68 12.13
N ASP A 464 27.20 46.80 13.17
CA ASP A 464 27.96 45.73 13.86
C ASP A 464 28.71 44.65 13.04
N LEU A 465 28.79 44.78 11.71
CA LEU A 465 29.37 43.82 10.78
C LEU A 465 30.53 44.50 10.06
N GLU A 466 31.73 44.01 10.34
CA GLU A 466 32.93 44.43 9.64
C GLU A 466 33.03 43.70 8.30
N LEU A 467 33.10 44.45 7.21
CA LEU A 467 33.15 43.94 5.85
C LEU A 467 34.45 44.35 5.17
N ILE A 468 34.90 43.53 4.24
CA ILE A 468 36.01 43.84 3.34
C ILE A 468 35.48 43.95 1.92
N LYS A 469 35.83 45.06 1.27
CA LYS A 469 35.50 45.35 -0.12
C LYS A 469 36.70 45.06 -1.00
N ILE A 470 36.55 44.14 -1.93
CA ILE A 470 37.49 43.89 -3.02
C ILE A 470 36.89 44.56 -4.26
N SER A 471 37.58 45.57 -4.80
CA SER A 471 37.15 46.35 -5.95
C SER A 471 38.08 46.10 -7.13
N VAL A 472 37.53 45.62 -8.24
CA VAL A 472 38.25 45.42 -9.49
C VAL A 472 37.88 46.55 -10.45
N LEU A 473 38.79 47.50 -10.67
CA LEU A 473 38.61 48.56 -11.65
C LEU A 473 39.03 48.07 -13.04
N PHE A 474 38.05 47.93 -13.91
CA PHE A 474 38.20 47.37 -15.24
C PHE A 474 37.11 47.90 -16.18
N ASN A 475 37.51 48.25 -17.40
CA ASN A 475 36.61 48.82 -18.42
C ASN A 475 35.52 47.86 -18.91
N LYS A 476 35.57 46.57 -18.57
CA LYS A 476 34.49 45.60 -18.79
C LYS A 476 33.94 45.01 -17.48
N SER A 477 33.87 45.83 -16.44
CA SER A 477 33.30 45.46 -15.12
C SER A 477 31.89 44.85 -15.23
N GLU A 478 31.04 45.34 -16.15
CA GLU A 478 29.69 44.77 -16.35
C GLU A 478 29.72 43.36 -16.96
N GLU A 479 30.59 43.11 -17.95
CA GLU A 479 30.78 41.76 -18.51
C GLU A 479 31.36 40.79 -17.46
N LEU A 480 32.26 41.29 -16.60
CA LEU A 480 32.82 40.52 -15.47
C LEU A 480 31.71 40.12 -14.50
N LYS A 481 30.88 41.08 -14.08
CA LYS A 481 29.71 40.83 -13.24
C LYS A 481 28.80 39.78 -13.86
N GLN A 482 28.38 39.95 -15.12
CA GLN A 482 27.48 38.99 -15.78
C GLN A 482 28.07 37.57 -15.77
N LYS A 483 29.35 37.40 -16.15
CA LYS A 483 29.99 36.08 -16.16
C LYS A 483 30.11 35.45 -14.77
N LEU A 484 30.29 36.25 -13.73
CA LEU A 484 30.36 35.77 -12.35
C LEU A 484 28.97 35.42 -11.79
N VAL A 485 27.93 36.22 -12.09
CA VAL A 485 26.53 35.91 -11.71
C VAL A 485 26.05 34.59 -12.33
N TYR A 486 26.36 34.35 -13.60
CA TYR A 486 26.00 33.07 -14.26
C TYR A 486 26.88 31.88 -13.85
N ASN A 487 27.94 32.09 -13.08
CA ASN A 487 28.78 31.02 -12.58
C ASN A 487 28.20 30.44 -11.28
N SER A 488 27.54 29.29 -11.38
CA SER A 488 26.88 28.63 -10.25
C SER A 488 27.82 28.31 -9.07
N LEU A 489 29.11 28.09 -9.32
CA LEU A 489 30.11 27.90 -8.26
C LEU A 489 30.40 29.23 -7.55
N PHE A 490 30.59 30.30 -8.31
CA PHE A 490 30.83 31.63 -7.75
C PHE A 490 29.67 32.08 -6.87
N TYR A 491 28.43 31.94 -7.37
CA TYR A 491 27.22 32.26 -6.62
C TYR A 491 27.15 31.52 -5.28
N LYS A 492 27.36 30.19 -5.28
CA LYS A 492 27.34 29.38 -4.04
C LYS A 492 28.38 29.83 -3.02
N ILE A 493 29.58 30.18 -3.48
CA ILE A 493 30.67 30.67 -2.64
C ILE A 493 30.37 32.08 -2.12
N GLN A 494 29.84 32.95 -2.97
CA GLN A 494 29.48 34.33 -2.61
C GLN A 494 28.40 34.36 -1.54
N VAL A 495 27.35 33.53 -1.63
CA VAL A 495 26.33 33.38 -0.58
C VAL A 495 26.94 33.02 0.78
N ARG A 496 28.10 32.36 0.79
CA ARG A 496 28.77 31.93 2.03
C ARG A 496 29.75 32.96 2.58
N LEU A 497 30.39 33.75 1.72
CA LEU A 497 31.37 34.76 2.13
C LEU A 497 30.77 36.15 2.33
N SER A 498 29.62 36.45 1.71
CA SER A 498 29.11 37.80 1.55
C SER A 498 27.77 38.03 2.25
N PRO A 499 27.52 39.22 2.81
CA PRO A 499 26.20 39.64 3.28
C PRO A 499 25.19 39.85 2.13
N LYS A 500 25.68 40.16 0.92
CA LYS A 500 24.85 40.47 -0.25
C LYS A 500 25.28 39.61 -1.43
N VAL A 501 24.31 38.92 -2.02
CA VAL A 501 24.57 38.05 -3.18
C VAL A 501 24.76 38.86 -4.46
N ASP A 502 24.34 40.12 -4.48
CA ASP A 502 24.49 41.00 -5.63
C ASP A 502 25.91 41.55 -5.75
N ILE A 503 26.50 41.39 -6.94
CA ILE A 503 27.75 42.03 -7.34
C ILE A 503 27.41 43.46 -7.78
N ILE A 504 27.99 44.46 -7.11
CA ILE A 504 27.77 45.88 -7.43
C ILE A 504 28.76 46.27 -8.54
N SER A 505 28.25 46.86 -9.62
CA SER A 505 29.06 47.37 -10.72
C SER A 505 28.70 48.83 -10.99
N ASP A 506 29.68 49.72 -10.81
CA ASP A 506 29.54 51.16 -11.01
C ASP A 506 30.89 51.76 -11.42
N ASN A 507 30.85 52.82 -12.25
CA ASN A 507 32.03 53.61 -12.64
C ASN A 507 33.26 52.80 -13.11
N ASN A 508 33.05 51.82 -14.00
CA ASN A 508 34.09 50.89 -14.46
C ASN A 508 34.74 50.06 -13.34
N SER A 509 34.03 49.81 -12.24
CA SER A 509 34.49 48.98 -11.15
C SER A 509 33.48 47.89 -10.81
N CYS A 510 33.99 46.76 -10.33
CA CYS A 510 33.20 45.61 -9.90
C CYS A 510 33.57 45.33 -8.44
N HIS A 511 32.57 45.36 -7.56
CA HIS A 511 32.76 45.32 -6.12
C HIS A 511 32.26 44.01 -5.53
N PHE A 512 33.09 43.41 -4.68
CA PHE A 512 32.80 42.21 -3.93
C PHE A 512 32.95 42.50 -2.44
N GLU A 513 31.87 42.32 -1.68
CA GLU A 513 31.87 42.50 -0.23
C GLU A 513 31.94 41.13 0.44
N ILE A 514 32.86 40.93 1.37
CA ILE A 514 32.97 39.69 2.17
C ILE A 514 33.03 40.03 3.65
N TYR A 515 32.59 39.11 4.52
CA TYR A 515 32.72 39.27 5.96
C TYR A 515 34.19 39.23 6.39
N LYS A 516 34.59 40.14 7.28
CA LYS A 516 35.91 40.11 7.91
C LYS A 516 36.03 38.98 8.93
N ASP A 517 34.92 38.62 9.60
CA ASP A 517 34.84 37.44 10.48
C ASP A 517 33.63 36.56 10.11
N LEU A 518 33.92 35.37 9.59
CA LEU A 518 32.91 34.40 9.16
C LEU A 518 32.21 33.70 10.34
N ASN A 519 32.76 33.78 11.56
CA ASN A 519 32.11 33.24 12.76
C ASN A 519 30.82 34.01 13.09
N GLN A 520 30.82 35.33 12.86
CA GLN A 520 29.66 36.18 13.10
C GLN A 520 28.48 35.79 12.19
N LEU A 521 28.77 35.47 10.92
CA LEU A 521 27.77 34.97 9.97
C LEU A 521 27.18 33.62 10.41
N ASN A 522 28.02 32.69 10.87
CA ASN A 522 27.55 31.37 11.31
C ASN A 522 26.66 31.49 12.56
N ALA A 523 26.98 32.40 13.49
CA ALA A 523 26.14 32.67 14.65
C ALA A 523 24.76 33.24 14.27
N ILE A 524 24.70 34.14 13.28
CA ILE A 524 23.43 34.68 12.76
C ILE A 524 22.59 33.58 12.10
N ARG A 525 23.22 32.69 11.32
CA ARG A 525 22.52 31.57 10.67
C ARG A 525 21.94 30.55 11.65
N MET A 526 22.68 30.25 12.72
CA MET A 526 22.19 29.34 13.78
C MET A 526 20.96 29.93 14.49
N LEU A 527 20.94 31.26 14.72
CA LEU A 527 19.78 31.94 15.29
C LEU A 527 18.56 31.95 14.37
N GLU A 528 18.75 32.01 13.05
CA GLU A 528 17.66 31.91 12.07
C GLU A 528 17.10 30.47 11.95
N GLU A 529 17.95 29.45 12.13
CA GLU A 529 17.51 28.04 12.16
C GLU A 529 16.75 27.68 13.45
N ASP A 530 17.07 28.32 14.59
CA ASP A 530 16.37 28.12 15.87
C ASP A 530 15.01 28.84 15.96
N LEU A 531 14.74 29.80 15.06
CA LEU A 531 13.49 30.58 15.01
C LEU A 531 12.46 30.06 13.99
N ILE A 532 12.77 28.97 13.28
CA ILE A 532 11.92 28.29 12.28
C ILE A 532 11.53 26.90 12.79
#